data_AF-A0A0Q7BGW5-F1
#
_entry.id   AF-A0A0Q7BGW5-F1
#
_cell.length_a   1.000
_cell.length_b   1.000
_cell.length_c   1.000
_cell.angle_alpha   90.00
_cell.angle_beta   90.00
_cell.angle_gamma   90.00
#
_symmetry.space_group_name_H-M   'P 1'
#
loop_
_entity.id
_entity.type
_entity.pdbx_description
1 polymer ?
#
loop_
_entity_poly.entity_id
_entity_poly.type
_entity_poly.pdbx_seq_one_letter_code
_entity_poly.pdbx_strand_id
1 'polypeptide(L)'
;MGLLSCPDRTALAQFAHSERAFGLPVVLLSPPPSQEERRALLARGVVQWLPADIDAAVLAEALLWARDLAAQQQQRESAAQAKLDERKWTERAKGLLMQARGIDEAAAFALLRNTAMQTQSKLPEVARGVVHTSELAEALERAGAQRMLSQRLVKLQALRQWPKLAPPEKREAQALLDASAERVAGNLARLGELLRNDLVEELNAVSAAWAQLDAALATRQPDLARSDRAAQRLLESSETLVARLSERAGQRPVALLAQVTRLRLLSQRLAKEGLLAQVMPGHDASGLAAGLDEFIKAYGEVRAAPLAGPALQPAFAAVDEAWLVLLRGLRVEQGDAVQRMHQGSERLLQALEALIQALQGSLQLILG
;
A
#
# COMPACT_ATOMS: atom_id res chain seq x y z
N MET A 1 3.43 31.91 -27.12
CA MET A 1 2.70 31.91 -28.40
C MET A 1 3.72 32.01 -29.52
N GLY A 2 3.56 31.20 -30.56
CA GLY A 2 4.45 31.16 -31.72
C GLY A 2 3.83 31.90 -32.89
N LEU A 3 4.68 32.43 -33.77
CA LEU A 3 4.30 32.93 -35.09
C LEU A 3 4.99 32.06 -36.13
N LEU A 4 4.23 31.53 -37.08
CA LEU A 4 4.74 30.71 -38.16
C LEU A 4 4.34 31.34 -39.48
N SER A 5 5.28 31.46 -40.43
CA SER A 5 5.03 32.04 -41.74
C SER A 5 5.32 31.02 -42.84
N CYS A 6 4.35 30.82 -43.72
CA CYS A 6 4.45 30.00 -44.92
C CYS A 6 4.33 30.92 -46.14
N PRO A 7 5.40 31.06 -46.95
CA PRO A 7 5.43 32.03 -48.04
C PRO A 7 4.54 31.64 -49.23
N ASP A 8 4.22 30.35 -49.40
CA ASP A 8 3.43 29.84 -50.52
C ASP A 8 2.57 28.61 -50.16
N ARG A 9 1.74 28.17 -51.12
CA ARG A 9 0.85 27.01 -50.98
C ARG A 9 1.59 25.69 -50.82
N THR A 10 2.78 25.56 -51.39
CA THR A 10 3.59 24.33 -51.30
C THR A 10 4.12 24.15 -49.88
N ALA A 11 4.65 25.23 -49.29
CA ALA A 11 5.10 25.27 -47.91
C ALA A 11 3.93 25.00 -46.95
N LEU A 12 2.76 25.63 -47.18
CA LEU A 12 1.55 25.39 -46.38
C LEU A 12 1.13 23.91 -46.44
N ALA A 13 1.09 23.30 -47.62
CA ALA A 13 0.72 21.90 -47.80
C ALA A 13 1.70 20.97 -47.07
N GLN A 14 3.01 21.16 -47.24
CA GLN A 14 4.03 20.39 -46.54
C GLN A 14 3.89 20.52 -45.02
N PHE A 15 3.65 21.75 -44.54
CA PHE A 15 3.40 21.97 -43.13
C PHE A 15 2.18 21.19 -42.69
N ALA A 16 1.02 21.35 -43.33
CA ALA A 16 -0.22 20.69 -42.94
C ALA A 16 -0.15 19.15 -42.86
N HIS A 17 0.76 18.51 -43.62
CA HIS A 17 0.94 17.04 -43.62
C HIS A 17 1.69 16.47 -42.41
N SER A 18 2.35 17.29 -41.59
CA SER A 18 3.02 16.78 -40.39
C SER A 18 2.03 16.55 -39.25
N GLU A 19 2.11 15.44 -38.52
CA GLU A 19 1.23 15.15 -37.38
C GLU A 19 1.71 15.70 -36.04
N ARG A 20 2.92 16.27 -35.99
CA ARG A 20 3.51 16.72 -34.72
C ARG A 20 2.81 17.99 -34.23
N ALA A 21 2.22 17.93 -33.05
CA ALA A 21 1.61 19.08 -32.37
C ALA A 21 2.68 20.09 -31.93
N PHE A 22 2.30 21.36 -31.93
CA PHE A 22 3.10 22.45 -31.38
C PHE A 22 3.03 22.42 -29.85
N GLY A 23 4.17 22.63 -29.18
CA GLY A 23 4.22 22.73 -27.71
C GLY A 23 3.63 24.04 -27.14
N LEU A 24 3.13 24.91 -28.01
CA LEU A 24 2.51 26.20 -27.66
C LEU A 24 1.52 26.63 -28.75
N PRO A 25 0.54 27.49 -28.44
CA PRO A 25 -0.39 28.07 -29.43
C PRO A 25 0.35 28.85 -30.53
N VAL A 26 -0.06 28.68 -31.80
CA VAL A 26 0.59 29.28 -32.98
C VAL A 26 -0.38 30.14 -33.80
N VAL A 27 0.07 31.33 -34.21
CA VAL A 27 -0.58 32.11 -35.28
C VAL A 27 0.14 31.81 -36.60
N LEU A 28 -0.62 31.53 -37.65
CA LEU A 28 -0.10 31.16 -38.97
C LEU A 28 -0.31 32.28 -39.99
N LEU A 29 0.77 32.75 -40.61
CA LEU A 29 0.74 33.59 -41.80
C LEU A 29 0.87 32.71 -43.04
N SER A 30 -0.12 32.69 -43.92
CA SER A 30 -0.06 31.85 -45.13
C SER A 30 -1.11 32.25 -46.17
N PRO A 31 -1.00 31.75 -47.42
CA PRO A 31 -2.15 31.68 -48.31
C PRO A 31 -3.35 30.95 -47.68
N PRO A 32 -4.57 31.17 -48.15
CA PRO A 32 -5.76 30.58 -47.53
C PRO A 32 -5.70 29.04 -47.54
N PRO A 33 -5.80 28.37 -46.38
CA PRO A 33 -5.82 26.91 -46.29
C PRO A 33 -7.15 26.34 -46.78
N SER A 34 -7.10 25.16 -47.38
CA SER A 34 -8.28 24.33 -47.62
C SER A 34 -8.93 23.87 -46.31
N GLN A 35 -10.16 23.36 -46.38
CA GLN A 35 -10.88 22.88 -45.18
C GLN A 35 -10.18 21.71 -44.48
N GLU A 36 -9.50 20.86 -45.24
CA GLU A 36 -8.72 19.73 -44.71
C GLU A 36 -7.44 20.22 -44.04
N GLU A 37 -6.68 21.10 -44.72
CA GLU A 37 -5.49 21.74 -44.15
C GLU A 37 -5.83 22.51 -42.86
N ARG A 38 -6.95 23.25 -42.85
CA ARG A 38 -7.41 23.97 -41.66
C ARG A 38 -7.65 23.03 -40.48
N ARG A 39 -8.30 21.88 -40.70
CA ARG A 39 -8.54 20.88 -39.63
C ARG A 39 -7.22 20.31 -39.12
N ALA A 40 -6.29 19.96 -40.00
CA ALA A 40 -4.97 19.46 -39.62
C ALA A 40 -4.15 20.49 -38.83
N LEU A 41 -4.17 21.76 -39.25
CA LEU A 41 -3.48 22.86 -38.59
C LEU A 41 -4.05 23.16 -37.20
N LEU A 42 -5.39 23.15 -37.05
CA LEU A 42 -6.06 23.28 -35.76
C LEU A 42 -5.67 22.15 -34.80
N ALA A 43 -5.67 20.88 -35.27
CA ALA A 43 -5.30 19.72 -34.48
C ALA A 43 -3.86 19.77 -33.94
N ARG A 44 -3.01 20.58 -34.57
CA ARG A 44 -1.61 20.77 -34.16
C ARG A 44 -1.38 21.97 -33.27
N GLY A 45 -2.38 22.83 -33.07
CA GLY A 45 -2.27 24.00 -32.19
C GLY A 45 -2.15 25.34 -32.90
N VAL A 46 -2.48 25.43 -34.19
CA VAL A 46 -2.73 26.74 -34.83
C VAL A 46 -4.03 27.31 -34.26
N VAL A 47 -3.98 28.50 -33.68
CA VAL A 47 -5.14 29.16 -33.07
C VAL A 47 -5.74 30.24 -33.96
N GLN A 48 -4.97 30.78 -34.90
CA GLN A 48 -5.42 31.81 -35.82
C GLN A 48 -4.65 31.72 -37.14
N TRP A 49 -5.35 31.97 -38.23
CA TRP A 49 -4.77 32.19 -39.56
C TRP A 49 -4.88 33.68 -39.91
N LEU A 50 -3.83 34.21 -40.52
CA LEU A 50 -3.79 35.55 -41.09
C LEU A 50 -3.19 35.48 -42.51
N PRO A 51 -3.58 36.39 -43.42
CA PRO A 51 -2.93 36.52 -44.72
C PRO A 51 -1.43 36.77 -44.61
N ALA A 52 -0.65 36.28 -45.58
CA ALA A 52 0.80 36.44 -45.59
C ALA A 52 1.26 37.89 -45.79
N ASP A 53 0.41 38.73 -46.39
CA ASP A 53 0.62 40.14 -46.74
C ASP A 53 0.01 41.11 -45.72
N ILE A 54 -0.29 40.64 -44.51
CA ILE A 54 -0.89 41.46 -43.45
C ILE A 54 0.03 42.61 -43.02
N ASP A 55 -0.57 43.78 -42.76
CA ASP A 55 0.14 44.92 -42.20
C ASP A 55 0.71 44.63 -40.80
N ALA A 56 1.89 45.19 -40.51
CA ALA A 56 2.61 44.93 -39.28
C ALA A 56 1.87 45.41 -38.02
N ALA A 57 1.15 46.54 -38.07
CA ALA A 57 0.39 47.03 -36.93
C ALA A 57 -0.83 46.13 -36.67
N VAL A 58 -1.50 45.67 -37.72
CA VAL A 58 -2.62 44.73 -37.61
C VAL A 58 -2.14 43.36 -37.09
N LEU A 59 -0.98 42.88 -37.56
CA LEU A 59 -0.37 41.66 -37.06
C LEU A 59 -0.04 41.75 -35.56
N ALA A 60 0.51 42.88 -35.12
CA ALA A 60 0.83 43.10 -33.71
C ALA A 60 -0.44 43.01 -32.83
N GLU A 61 -1.52 43.67 -33.24
CA GLU A 61 -2.81 43.58 -32.55
C GLU A 61 -3.37 42.15 -32.57
N ALA A 62 -3.38 41.49 -33.73
CA ALA A 62 -3.87 40.12 -33.86
C ALA A 62 -3.11 39.14 -32.94
N LEU A 63 -1.79 39.30 -32.82
CA LEU A 63 -0.98 38.53 -31.87
C LEU A 63 -1.40 38.77 -30.42
N LEU A 64 -1.61 40.02 -30.00
CA LEU A 64 -2.08 40.33 -28.64
C LEU A 64 -3.42 39.63 -28.35
N TRP A 65 -4.39 39.74 -29.25
CA TRP A 65 -5.69 39.06 -29.14
C TRP A 65 -5.55 37.54 -29.09
N ALA A 66 -4.74 36.95 -29.97
CA ALA A 66 -4.51 35.51 -29.99
C ALA A 66 -3.86 35.01 -28.69
N ARG A 67 -2.92 35.78 -28.13
CA ARG A 67 -2.26 35.46 -26.86
C ARG A 67 -3.28 35.43 -25.72
N ASP A 68 -4.08 36.48 -25.63
CA ASP A 68 -4.99 36.69 -24.51
C ASP A 68 -6.15 35.67 -24.58
N LEU A 69 -6.65 35.37 -25.79
CA LEU A 69 -7.61 34.29 -26.00
C LEU A 69 -7.04 32.92 -25.63
N ALA A 70 -5.82 32.61 -26.05
CA ALA A 70 -5.16 31.34 -25.71
C ALA A 70 -4.94 31.21 -24.19
N ALA A 71 -4.53 32.29 -23.52
CA ALA A 71 -4.39 32.32 -22.07
C ALA A 71 -5.74 32.09 -21.35
N GLN A 72 -6.82 32.73 -21.84
CA GLN A 72 -8.16 32.53 -21.30
C GLN A 72 -8.64 31.07 -21.45
N GLN A 73 -8.39 30.44 -22.61
CA GLN A 73 -8.74 29.04 -22.84
C GLN A 73 -7.95 28.10 -21.93
N GLN A 74 -6.64 28.31 -21.81
CA GLN A 74 -5.79 27.54 -20.88
C GLN A 74 -6.26 27.68 -19.43
N GLN A 75 -6.70 28.88 -19.03
CA GLN A 75 -7.24 29.12 -17.69
C GLN A 75 -8.58 28.37 -17.48
N ARG A 76 -9.45 28.36 -18.47
CA ARG A 76 -10.71 27.59 -18.41
C ARG A 76 -10.47 26.09 -18.32
N GLU A 77 -9.56 25.57 -19.14
CA GLU A 77 -9.18 24.15 -19.12
C GLU A 77 -8.56 23.75 -17.79
N SER A 78 -7.61 24.54 -17.28
CA SER A 78 -6.98 24.26 -15.98
C SER A 78 -7.99 24.34 -14.82
N ALA A 79 -8.92 25.29 -14.84
CA ALA A 79 -10.00 25.37 -13.86
C ALA A 79 -10.98 24.19 -13.95
N ALA A 80 -11.30 23.73 -15.16
CA ALA A 80 -12.13 22.55 -15.37
C ALA A 80 -11.42 21.29 -14.84
N GLN A 81 -10.14 21.13 -15.16
CA GLN A 81 -9.33 20.01 -14.67
C GLN A 81 -9.22 20.01 -13.14
N ALA A 82 -9.00 21.17 -12.53
CA ALA A 82 -8.97 21.29 -11.08
C ALA A 82 -10.28 20.83 -10.44
N LYS A 83 -11.44 21.22 -10.99
CA LYS A 83 -12.76 20.75 -10.50
C LYS A 83 -12.94 19.24 -10.62
N LEU A 84 -12.45 18.64 -11.72
CA LEU A 84 -12.50 17.18 -11.90
C LEU A 84 -11.62 16.47 -10.87
N ASP A 85 -10.42 16.99 -10.62
CA ASP A 85 -9.51 16.44 -9.62
C ASP A 85 -10.08 16.57 -8.21
N GLU A 86 -10.66 17.73 -7.87
CA GLU A 86 -11.36 17.94 -6.60
C GLU A 86 -12.46 16.90 -6.39
N ARG A 87 -13.33 16.70 -7.39
CA ARG A 87 -14.38 15.68 -7.33
C ARG A 87 -13.79 14.29 -7.14
N LYS A 88 -12.74 13.92 -7.87
CA LYS A 88 -12.06 12.62 -7.75
C LYS A 88 -11.58 12.37 -6.32
N TRP A 89 -10.93 13.34 -5.69
CA TRP A 89 -10.46 13.21 -4.31
C TRP A 89 -11.61 13.10 -3.31
N THR A 90 -12.67 13.89 -3.49
CA THR A 90 -13.86 13.82 -2.63
C THR A 90 -14.55 12.47 -2.74
N GLU A 91 -14.79 11.95 -3.96
CA GLU A 91 -15.39 10.63 -4.15
C GLU A 91 -14.54 9.51 -3.52
N ARG A 92 -13.22 9.56 -3.72
CA ARG A 92 -12.31 8.58 -3.13
C ARG A 92 -12.32 8.64 -1.59
N ALA A 93 -12.31 9.82 -1.01
CA ALA A 93 -12.36 10.00 0.44
C ALA A 93 -13.69 9.49 1.02
N LYS A 94 -14.83 9.75 0.35
CA LYS A 94 -16.13 9.18 0.75
C LYS A 94 -16.09 7.66 0.77
N GLY A 95 -15.61 7.03 -0.31
CA GLY A 95 -15.50 5.56 -0.40
C GLY A 95 -14.67 4.95 0.73
N LEU A 96 -13.53 5.56 1.07
CA LEU A 96 -12.69 5.12 2.18
C LEU A 96 -13.38 5.28 3.54
N LEU A 97 -14.09 6.39 3.77
CA LEU A 97 -14.85 6.61 5.01
C LEU A 97 -16.03 5.63 5.15
N MET A 98 -16.71 5.34 4.04
CA MET A 98 -17.79 4.35 4.00
C MET A 98 -17.26 2.96 4.40
N GLN A 99 -16.15 2.52 3.81
CA GLN A 99 -15.52 1.24 4.14
C GLN A 99 -15.01 1.21 5.59
N ALA A 100 -14.33 2.28 6.01
CA ALA A 100 -13.71 2.34 7.32
C ALA A 100 -14.73 2.44 8.46
N ARG A 101 -15.85 3.16 8.27
CA ARG A 101 -16.82 3.43 9.35
C ARG A 101 -18.18 2.72 9.17
N GLY A 102 -18.38 1.99 8.08
CA GLY A 102 -19.66 1.35 7.77
C GLY A 102 -20.82 2.34 7.57
N ILE A 103 -20.51 3.56 7.14
CA ILE A 103 -21.50 4.63 6.93
C ILE A 103 -21.90 4.75 5.45
N ASP A 104 -23.05 5.35 5.18
CA ASP A 104 -23.48 5.65 3.82
C ASP A 104 -22.73 6.87 3.22
N GLU A 105 -22.96 7.09 1.93
CA GLU A 105 -22.30 8.18 1.19
C GLU A 105 -22.68 9.57 1.73
N ALA A 106 -23.94 9.75 2.14
CA ALA A 106 -24.45 11.03 2.65
C ALA A 106 -23.78 11.40 3.97
N ALA A 107 -23.66 10.44 4.90
CA ALA A 107 -22.95 10.60 6.15
C ALA A 107 -21.45 10.85 5.92
N ALA A 108 -20.82 10.12 4.99
CA ALA A 108 -19.41 10.32 4.64
C ALA A 108 -19.14 11.73 4.10
N PHE A 109 -19.98 12.24 3.21
CA PHE A 109 -19.88 13.61 2.71
C PHE A 109 -20.10 14.66 3.81
N ALA A 110 -21.11 14.45 4.68
CA ALA A 110 -21.39 15.32 5.80
C ALA A 110 -20.19 15.41 6.76
N LEU A 111 -19.54 14.28 7.05
CA LEU A 111 -18.31 14.25 7.86
C LEU A 111 -17.19 15.07 7.22
N LEU A 112 -16.86 14.83 5.94
CA LEU A 112 -15.82 15.59 5.24
C LEU A 112 -16.09 17.10 5.27
N ARG A 113 -17.35 17.50 5.05
CA ARG A 113 -17.76 18.90 5.09
C ARG A 113 -17.64 19.50 6.48
N ASN A 114 -18.10 18.79 7.51
CA ASN A 114 -18.04 19.27 8.89
C ASN A 114 -16.57 19.42 9.34
N THR A 115 -15.70 18.48 8.98
CA THR A 115 -14.26 18.58 9.24
C THR A 115 -13.66 19.79 8.53
N ALA A 116 -13.98 20.02 7.25
CA ALA A 116 -13.50 21.19 6.51
C ALA A 116 -13.92 22.52 7.16
N MET A 117 -15.15 22.59 7.69
CA MET A 117 -15.62 23.76 8.44
C MET A 117 -14.87 23.96 9.76
N GLN A 118 -14.66 22.88 10.53
CA GLN A 118 -13.97 22.93 11.82
C GLN A 118 -12.49 23.30 11.68
N THR A 119 -11.81 22.81 10.64
CA THR A 119 -10.39 23.09 10.38
C THR A 119 -10.15 24.32 9.51
N GLN A 120 -11.22 25.05 9.14
CA GLN A 120 -11.16 26.19 8.23
C GLN A 120 -10.41 25.89 6.92
N SER A 121 -10.54 24.66 6.42
CA SER A 121 -9.83 24.18 5.22
C SER A 121 -10.81 23.95 4.07
N LYS A 122 -10.30 23.83 2.83
CA LYS A 122 -11.18 23.50 1.70
C LYS A 122 -11.54 22.01 1.73
N LEU A 123 -12.76 21.67 1.32
CA LEU A 123 -13.23 20.27 1.25
C LEU A 123 -12.27 19.34 0.47
N PRO A 124 -11.70 19.74 -0.70
CA PRO A 124 -10.75 18.89 -1.41
C PRO A 124 -9.44 18.65 -0.65
N GLU A 125 -8.99 19.60 0.17
CA GLU A 125 -7.78 19.47 0.99
C GLU A 125 -8.02 18.45 2.11
N VAL A 126 -9.17 18.52 2.77
CA VAL A 126 -9.59 17.51 3.77
C VAL A 126 -9.72 16.13 3.13
N ALA A 127 -10.35 16.04 1.96
CA ALA A 127 -10.50 14.78 1.24
C ALA A 127 -9.14 14.16 0.89
N ARG A 128 -8.19 14.96 0.39
CA ARG A 128 -6.81 14.51 0.15
C ARG A 128 -6.13 14.02 1.43
N GLY A 129 -6.29 14.74 2.54
CA GLY A 129 -5.75 14.35 3.84
C GLY A 129 -6.28 13.00 4.33
N VAL A 130 -7.58 12.75 4.16
CA VAL A 130 -8.21 11.46 4.49
C VAL A 130 -7.64 10.33 3.62
N VAL A 131 -7.53 10.54 2.31
CA VAL A 131 -6.97 9.53 1.40
C VAL A 131 -5.52 9.24 1.76
N HIS A 132 -4.70 10.27 1.97
CA HIS A 132 -3.29 10.10 2.32
C HIS A 132 -3.11 9.34 3.65
N THR A 133 -3.88 9.70 4.68
CA THR A 133 -3.85 9.01 5.98
C THR A 133 -4.24 7.54 5.83
N SER A 134 -5.24 7.24 5.01
CA SER A 134 -5.66 5.87 4.73
C SER A 134 -4.59 5.07 3.97
N GLU A 135 -3.95 5.67 2.96
CA GLU A 135 -2.87 5.04 2.19
C GLU A 135 -1.65 4.73 3.08
N LEU A 136 -1.32 5.65 3.99
CA LEU A 136 -0.25 5.46 4.96
C LEU A 136 -0.57 4.34 5.98
N ALA A 137 -1.81 4.28 6.46
CA ALA A 137 -2.27 3.19 7.33
C ALA A 137 -2.23 1.82 6.61
N GLU A 138 -2.66 1.76 5.34
CA GLU A 138 -2.57 0.56 4.51
C GLU A 138 -1.09 0.13 4.33
N ALA A 139 -0.20 1.08 4.06
CA ALA A 139 1.22 0.82 3.93
C ALA A 139 1.83 0.24 5.23
N LEU A 140 1.49 0.83 6.38
CA LEU A 140 1.91 0.33 7.69
C LEU A 140 1.44 -1.10 7.95
N GLU A 141 0.17 -1.41 7.65
CA GLU A 141 -0.38 -2.75 7.82
C GLU A 141 0.37 -3.78 6.97
N ARG A 142 0.59 -3.46 5.69
CA ARG A 142 1.26 -4.36 4.75
C ARG A 142 2.73 -4.56 5.09
N ALA A 143 3.46 -3.50 5.41
CA ALA A 143 4.85 -3.59 5.87
C ALA A 143 4.93 -4.39 7.19
N GLY A 144 3.98 -4.16 8.11
CA GLY A 144 3.87 -4.92 9.35
C GLY A 144 3.61 -6.41 9.12
N ALA A 145 2.80 -6.77 8.12
CA ALA A 145 2.50 -8.15 7.78
C ALA A 145 3.73 -8.91 7.26
N GLN A 146 4.67 -8.25 6.57
CA GLN A 146 5.90 -8.88 6.08
C GLN A 146 6.75 -9.48 7.21
N ARG A 147 6.80 -8.79 8.36
CA ARG A 147 7.49 -9.28 9.57
C ARG A 147 6.96 -10.65 9.97
N MET A 148 5.64 -10.79 10.11
CA MET A 148 4.99 -12.06 10.46
C MET A 148 5.18 -13.13 9.38
N LEU A 149 4.97 -12.76 8.10
CA LEU A 149 5.04 -13.69 6.98
C LEU A 149 6.45 -14.28 6.81
N SER A 150 7.51 -13.48 7.04
CA SER A 150 8.89 -13.96 7.02
C SER A 150 9.09 -15.15 7.97
N GLN A 151 8.53 -15.09 9.17
CA GLN A 151 8.64 -16.16 10.17
C GLN A 151 7.73 -17.34 9.82
N ARG A 152 6.50 -17.08 9.36
CA ARG A 152 5.53 -18.12 8.97
C ARG A 152 6.03 -18.99 7.83
N LEU A 153 6.72 -18.41 6.84
CA LEU A 153 7.28 -19.12 5.70
C LEU A 153 8.32 -20.17 6.13
N VAL A 154 9.28 -19.77 6.96
CA VAL A 154 10.32 -20.69 7.48
C VAL A 154 9.70 -21.73 8.39
N LYS A 155 8.75 -21.34 9.23
CA LYS A 155 7.97 -22.27 10.08
C LYS A 155 7.31 -23.37 9.24
N LEU A 156 6.64 -23.01 8.14
CA LEU A 156 5.96 -23.96 7.27
C LEU A 156 6.95 -24.83 6.48
N GLN A 157 8.08 -24.28 6.04
CA GLN A 157 9.15 -25.06 5.41
C GLN A 157 9.74 -26.09 6.39
N ALA A 158 10.01 -25.69 7.64
CA ALA A 158 10.49 -26.55 8.71
C ALA A 158 9.47 -27.65 9.07
N LEU A 159 8.19 -27.29 9.19
CA LEU A 159 7.11 -28.26 9.42
C LEU A 159 7.12 -29.37 8.36
N ARG A 160 7.29 -29.01 7.07
CA ARG A 160 7.34 -29.97 5.97
C ARG A 160 8.55 -30.92 6.01
N GLN A 161 9.60 -30.56 6.75
CA GLN A 161 10.76 -31.44 7.02
C GLN A 161 10.55 -32.36 8.22
N TRP A 162 9.46 -32.19 8.99
CA TRP A 162 9.19 -33.07 10.13
C TRP A 162 8.93 -34.51 9.65
N PRO A 163 9.70 -35.52 10.11
CA PRO A 163 9.63 -36.87 9.57
C PRO A 163 8.26 -37.54 9.70
N LYS A 164 7.49 -37.19 10.73
CA LYS A 164 6.16 -37.77 10.98
C LYS A 164 5.03 -37.02 10.27
N LEU A 165 5.32 -35.96 9.50
CA LEU A 165 4.30 -35.21 8.78
C LEU A 165 3.87 -35.97 7.51
N ALA A 166 2.67 -36.55 7.54
CA ALA A 166 2.07 -37.27 6.44
C ALA A 166 1.05 -36.41 5.67
N PRO A 167 0.57 -36.85 4.50
CA PRO A 167 -0.65 -36.30 3.88
C PRO A 167 -1.90 -36.65 4.72
N PRO A 168 -2.92 -35.76 4.78
CA PRO A 168 -3.07 -34.51 4.03
C PRO A 168 -2.30 -33.31 4.58
N GLU A 169 -1.84 -33.33 5.82
CA GLU A 169 -1.25 -32.18 6.53
C GLU A 169 -0.02 -31.62 5.81
N LYS A 170 0.78 -32.48 5.17
CA LYS A 170 1.93 -32.05 4.35
C LYS A 170 1.52 -31.21 3.14
N ARG A 171 0.36 -31.49 2.53
CA ARG A 171 -0.18 -30.71 1.41
C ARG A 171 -0.77 -29.40 1.90
N GLU A 172 -1.46 -29.42 3.04
CA GLU A 172 -1.98 -28.21 3.69
C GLU A 172 -0.85 -27.25 4.05
N ALA A 173 0.23 -27.75 4.66
CA ALA A 173 1.42 -26.95 4.98
C ALA A 173 2.07 -26.34 3.73
N GLN A 174 2.08 -27.05 2.60
CA GLN A 174 2.55 -26.51 1.32
C GLN A 174 1.62 -25.40 0.81
N ALA A 175 0.30 -25.63 0.81
CA ALA A 175 -0.67 -24.61 0.37
C ALA A 175 -0.59 -23.34 1.22
N LEU A 176 -0.40 -23.46 2.53
CA LEU A 176 -0.19 -22.32 3.42
C LEU A 176 1.13 -21.60 3.14
N LEU A 177 2.18 -22.32 2.73
CA LEU A 177 3.47 -21.74 2.37
C LEU A 177 3.33 -20.92 1.08
N ASP A 178 2.71 -21.51 0.05
CA ASP A 178 2.46 -20.85 -1.23
C ASP A 178 1.59 -19.60 -1.06
N ALA A 179 0.48 -19.72 -0.31
CA ALA A 179 -0.39 -18.59 -0.01
C ALA A 179 0.33 -17.49 0.81
N SER A 180 1.26 -17.87 1.69
CA SER A 180 2.07 -16.89 2.43
C SER A 180 3.05 -16.17 1.52
N ALA A 181 3.69 -16.87 0.58
CA ALA A 181 4.61 -16.30 -0.40
C ALA A 181 3.89 -15.35 -1.36
N GLU A 182 2.72 -15.76 -1.86
CA GLU A 182 1.85 -14.91 -2.68
C GLU A 182 1.43 -13.64 -1.93
N ARG A 183 1.08 -13.76 -0.63
CA ARG A 183 0.74 -12.60 0.21
C ARG A 183 1.93 -11.64 0.38
N VAL A 184 3.15 -12.14 0.51
CA VAL A 184 4.37 -11.30 0.56
C VAL A 184 4.51 -10.52 -0.76
N ALA A 185 4.43 -11.20 -1.90
CA ALA A 185 4.56 -10.60 -3.22
C ALA A 185 3.47 -9.56 -3.50
N GLY A 186 2.21 -9.87 -3.20
CA GLY A 186 1.09 -8.94 -3.35
C GLY A 186 1.21 -7.71 -2.45
N ASN A 187 1.69 -7.89 -1.21
CA ASN A 187 1.98 -6.77 -0.32
C ASN A 187 3.09 -5.88 -0.87
N LEU A 188 4.16 -6.43 -1.43
CA LEU A 188 5.25 -5.65 -2.03
C LEU A 188 4.80 -4.88 -3.26
N ALA A 189 4.03 -5.50 -4.15
CA ALA A 189 3.47 -4.82 -5.32
C ALA A 189 2.62 -3.62 -4.89
N ARG A 190 1.74 -3.81 -3.90
CA ARG A 190 0.88 -2.75 -3.39
C ARG A 190 1.67 -1.66 -2.63
N LEU A 191 2.69 -2.03 -1.86
CA LEU A 191 3.59 -1.06 -1.23
C LEU A 191 4.30 -0.20 -2.28
N GLY A 192 4.72 -0.79 -3.42
CA GLY A 192 5.28 -0.05 -4.54
C GLY A 192 4.30 0.97 -5.14
N GLU A 193 3.00 0.66 -5.19
CA GLU A 193 1.98 1.60 -5.65
C GLU A 193 1.71 2.74 -4.67
N LEU A 194 1.69 2.43 -3.37
CA LEU A 194 1.41 3.38 -2.28
C LEU A 194 2.59 4.33 -2.03
N LEU A 195 3.81 3.84 -2.20
CA LEU A 195 5.05 4.52 -1.85
C LEU A 195 5.86 5.01 -3.07
N ARG A 196 5.26 5.12 -4.27
CA ARG A 196 5.99 5.32 -5.55
C ARG A 196 7.16 6.33 -5.52
N ASN A 197 7.08 7.39 -4.72
CA ASN A 197 8.10 8.42 -4.61
C ASN A 197 8.65 8.61 -3.18
N ASP A 198 8.31 7.71 -2.25
CA ASP A 198 8.64 7.78 -0.83
C ASP A 198 9.28 6.46 -0.37
N LEU A 199 10.28 6.54 0.51
CA LEU A 199 10.91 5.35 1.13
C LEU A 199 11.38 4.29 0.10
N VAL A 200 11.87 4.76 -1.05
CA VAL A 200 12.28 3.90 -2.18
C VAL A 200 13.43 2.98 -1.77
N GLU A 201 14.39 3.48 -0.98
CA GLU A 201 15.51 2.69 -0.49
C GLU A 201 15.05 1.58 0.46
N GLU A 202 14.19 1.91 1.42
CA GLU A 202 13.64 0.94 2.36
C GLU A 202 12.80 -0.11 1.64
N LEU A 203 11.95 0.29 0.68
CA LEU A 203 11.15 -0.67 -0.10
C LEU A 203 12.05 -1.60 -0.93
N ASN A 204 13.09 -1.06 -1.58
CA ASN A 204 14.05 -1.87 -2.34
C ASN A 204 14.78 -2.88 -1.44
N ALA A 205 15.13 -2.50 -0.21
CA ALA A 205 15.73 -3.41 0.76
C ALA A 205 14.80 -4.58 1.12
N VAL A 206 13.51 -4.30 1.37
CA VAL A 206 12.49 -5.34 1.64
C VAL A 206 12.31 -6.23 0.41
N SER A 207 12.22 -5.66 -0.79
CA SER A 207 12.10 -6.43 -2.04
C SER A 207 13.31 -7.34 -2.30
N ALA A 208 14.52 -6.84 -2.05
CA ALA A 208 15.74 -7.64 -2.18
C ALA A 208 15.81 -8.77 -1.14
N ALA A 209 15.43 -8.49 0.11
CA ALA A 209 15.35 -9.51 1.15
C ALA A 209 14.30 -10.58 0.82
N TRP A 210 13.14 -10.19 0.27
CA TRP A 210 12.13 -11.13 -0.22
C TRP A 210 12.67 -12.01 -1.34
N ALA A 211 13.32 -11.44 -2.36
CA ALA A 211 13.90 -12.23 -3.46
C ALA A 211 14.89 -13.30 -2.98
N GLN A 212 15.67 -13.00 -1.93
CA GLN A 212 16.57 -13.97 -1.33
C GLN A 212 15.84 -15.09 -0.58
N LEU A 213 14.76 -14.76 0.14
CA LEU A 213 13.94 -15.75 0.84
C LEU A 213 13.17 -16.63 -0.15
N ASP A 214 12.53 -16.04 -1.15
CA ASP A 214 11.81 -16.75 -2.21
C ASP A 214 12.71 -17.76 -2.93
N ALA A 215 13.92 -17.32 -3.31
CA ALA A 215 14.93 -18.21 -3.90
C ALA A 215 15.38 -19.34 -2.96
N ALA A 216 15.44 -19.10 -1.64
CA ALA A 216 15.77 -20.13 -0.67
C ALA A 216 14.63 -21.15 -0.49
N LEU A 217 13.38 -20.68 -0.49
CA LEU A 217 12.17 -21.51 -0.37
C LEU A 217 11.95 -22.41 -1.60
N ALA A 218 12.30 -21.93 -2.79
CA ALA A 218 12.15 -22.65 -4.06
C ALA A 218 13.14 -23.83 -4.26
N THR A 219 14.12 -24.00 -3.37
CA THR A 219 15.13 -25.05 -3.49
C THR A 219 14.52 -26.45 -3.36
N ARG A 220 14.94 -27.37 -4.24
CA ARG A 220 14.44 -28.76 -4.25
C ARG A 220 14.84 -29.54 -2.98
N GLN A 221 16.03 -29.25 -2.46
CA GLN A 221 16.50 -29.70 -1.16
C GLN A 221 16.54 -28.48 -0.25
N PRO A 222 15.60 -28.35 0.69
CA PRO A 222 15.49 -27.15 1.50
C PRO A 222 16.65 -27.03 2.49
N ASP A 223 17.34 -25.90 2.42
CA ASP A 223 18.29 -25.46 3.43
C ASP A 223 17.56 -24.51 4.40
N LEU A 224 17.15 -25.06 5.54
CA LEU A 224 16.41 -24.32 6.57
C LEU A 224 17.25 -23.21 7.19
N ALA A 225 18.56 -23.39 7.35
CA ALA A 225 19.45 -22.36 7.89
C ALA A 225 19.59 -21.18 6.92
N ARG A 226 19.70 -21.44 5.62
CA ARG A 226 19.70 -20.39 4.59
C ARG A 226 18.36 -19.65 4.55
N SER A 227 17.26 -20.38 4.62
CA SER A 227 15.91 -19.81 4.57
C SER A 227 15.63 -18.96 5.81
N ASP A 228 16.04 -19.41 6.99
CA ASP A 228 15.91 -18.65 8.25
C ASP A 228 16.73 -17.36 8.24
N ARG A 229 18.00 -17.41 7.78
CA ARG A 229 18.81 -16.19 7.60
C ARG A 229 18.19 -15.21 6.60
N ALA A 230 17.58 -15.70 5.52
CA ALA A 230 16.92 -14.85 4.55
C ALA A 230 15.62 -14.22 5.11
N ALA A 231 14.85 -14.99 5.87
CA ALA A 231 13.68 -14.48 6.58
C ALA A 231 14.03 -13.45 7.65
N GLN A 232 15.16 -13.62 8.35
CA GLN A 232 15.65 -12.63 9.31
C GLN A 232 15.99 -11.30 8.64
N ARG A 233 16.63 -11.32 7.45
CA ARG A 233 16.84 -10.09 6.66
C ARG A 233 15.54 -9.44 6.21
N LEU A 234 14.53 -10.24 5.83
CA LEU A 234 13.21 -9.72 5.48
C LEU A 234 12.51 -9.09 6.69
N LEU A 235 12.63 -9.69 7.87
CA LEU A 235 12.12 -9.14 9.12
C LEU A 235 12.76 -7.78 9.42
N GLU A 236 14.09 -7.69 9.44
CA GLU A 236 14.84 -6.48 9.79
C GLU A 236 14.59 -5.31 8.82
N SER A 237 14.60 -5.59 7.52
CA SER A 237 14.27 -4.59 6.50
C SER A 237 12.81 -4.11 6.62
N SER A 238 11.88 -5.03 6.91
CA SER A 238 10.47 -4.68 7.12
C SER A 238 10.26 -3.88 8.41
N GLU A 239 11.02 -4.15 9.48
CA GLU A 239 10.99 -3.36 10.72
C GLU A 239 11.47 -1.93 10.48
N THR A 240 12.53 -1.77 9.69
CA THR A 240 13.03 -0.44 9.29
C THR A 240 11.97 0.31 8.49
N LEU A 241 11.33 -0.33 7.50
CA LEU A 241 10.24 0.28 6.73
C LEU A 241 9.07 0.68 7.63
N VAL A 242 8.65 -0.19 8.56
CA VAL A 242 7.57 0.13 9.52
C VAL A 242 7.95 1.31 10.43
N ALA A 243 9.20 1.38 10.91
CA ALA A 243 9.67 2.49 11.72
C ALA A 243 9.58 3.82 10.95
N ARG A 244 10.07 3.84 9.70
CA ARG A 244 9.99 5.02 8.82
C ARG A 244 8.57 5.45 8.52
N LEU A 245 7.68 4.51 8.23
CA LEU A 245 6.26 4.80 8.02
C LEU A 245 5.60 5.34 9.30
N SER A 246 5.98 4.82 10.47
CA SER A 246 5.44 5.24 11.77
C SER A 246 5.89 6.66 12.13
N GLU A 247 7.14 7.03 11.85
CA GLU A 247 7.66 8.39 12.00
C GLU A 247 6.80 9.40 11.21
N ARG A 248 6.32 9.00 10.03
CA ARG A 248 5.48 9.84 9.15
C ARG A 248 4.01 9.88 9.55
N ALA A 249 3.50 8.87 10.25
CA ALA A 249 2.07 8.73 10.58
C ALA A 249 1.63 9.47 11.87
N GLY A 250 2.55 9.86 12.74
CA GLY A 250 2.23 10.47 14.04
C GLY A 250 1.73 9.46 15.10
N GLN A 251 1.47 9.93 16.34
CA GLN A 251 1.58 9.05 17.53
C GLN A 251 0.34 8.24 17.96
N ARG A 252 -0.92 8.62 17.71
CA ARG A 252 -2.00 8.22 18.66
C ARG A 252 -2.87 6.98 18.34
N PRO A 253 -3.24 6.61 17.10
CA PRO A 253 -3.94 5.33 16.83
C PRO A 253 -3.01 4.16 16.44
N VAL A 254 -1.78 4.47 16.02
CA VAL A 254 -0.83 3.50 15.44
C VAL A 254 -0.23 2.57 16.49
N ALA A 255 -0.05 3.05 17.73
CA ALA A 255 0.66 2.31 18.77
C ALA A 255 -0.04 1.01 19.20
N LEU A 256 -1.37 1.02 19.38
CA LEU A 256 -2.10 -0.18 19.81
C LEU A 256 -2.17 -1.24 18.71
N LEU A 257 -2.42 -0.83 17.46
CA LEU A 257 -2.37 -1.72 16.30
C LEU A 257 -0.94 -2.26 16.07
N ALA A 258 0.08 -1.45 16.32
CA ALA A 258 1.48 -1.89 16.29
C ALA A 258 1.77 -2.99 17.33
N GLN A 259 1.17 -2.93 18.52
CA GLN A 259 1.32 -3.98 19.53
C GLN A 259 0.65 -5.30 19.11
N VAL A 260 -0.56 -5.25 18.54
CA VAL A 260 -1.22 -6.49 18.08
C VAL A 260 -0.52 -7.09 16.85
N THR A 261 0.02 -6.25 15.95
CA THR A 261 0.86 -6.76 14.85
C THR A 261 2.18 -7.38 15.35
N ARG A 262 2.76 -6.87 16.45
CA ARG A 262 3.90 -7.50 17.13
C ARG A 262 3.53 -8.88 17.69
N LEU A 263 2.35 -9.04 18.30
CA LEU A 263 1.88 -10.35 18.77
C LEU A 263 1.79 -11.38 17.63
N ARG A 264 1.34 -10.95 16.43
CA ARG A 264 1.32 -11.83 15.24
C ARG A 264 2.71 -12.30 14.87
N LEU A 265 3.70 -11.39 14.83
CA LEU A 265 5.11 -11.76 14.62
C LEU A 265 5.60 -12.76 15.67
N LEU A 266 5.43 -12.44 16.96
CA LEU A 266 5.91 -13.28 18.06
C LEU A 266 5.29 -14.68 18.04
N SER A 267 3.99 -14.80 17.73
CA SER A 267 3.31 -16.09 17.60
C SER A 267 3.97 -17.01 16.56
N GLN A 268 4.37 -16.44 15.42
CA GLN A 268 4.99 -17.20 14.33
C GLN A 268 6.46 -17.47 14.62
N ARG A 269 7.18 -16.51 15.21
CA ARG A 269 8.58 -16.68 15.61
C ARG A 269 8.72 -17.80 16.63
N LEU A 270 7.91 -17.81 17.69
CA LEU A 270 7.93 -18.85 18.72
C LEU A 270 7.74 -20.26 18.12
N ALA A 271 6.74 -20.41 17.24
CA ALA A 271 6.49 -21.68 16.58
C ALA A 271 7.58 -22.06 15.56
N LYS A 272 8.19 -21.07 14.89
CA LYS A 272 9.34 -21.28 14.00
C LYS A 272 10.52 -21.82 14.80
N GLU A 273 10.95 -21.13 15.86
CA GLU A 273 12.07 -21.55 16.70
C GLU A 273 11.84 -22.94 17.31
N GLY A 274 10.63 -23.19 17.82
CA GLY A 274 10.26 -24.50 18.35
C GLY A 274 10.28 -25.61 17.30
N LEU A 275 9.89 -25.34 16.05
CA LEU A 275 9.98 -26.31 14.96
C LEU A 275 11.43 -26.53 14.50
N LEU A 276 12.22 -25.47 14.34
CA LEU A 276 13.62 -25.58 13.95
C LEU A 276 14.41 -26.43 14.95
N ALA A 277 14.14 -26.27 16.26
CA ALA A 277 14.70 -27.13 17.31
C ALA A 277 14.38 -28.63 17.13
N GLN A 278 13.30 -28.98 16.44
CA GLN A 278 12.86 -30.36 16.21
C GLN A 278 13.44 -30.95 14.92
N VAL A 279 13.73 -30.13 13.90
CA VAL A 279 14.15 -30.60 12.57
C VAL A 279 15.59 -30.25 12.19
N MET A 280 16.21 -29.29 12.87
CA MET A 280 17.59 -28.86 12.64
C MET A 280 18.50 -29.26 13.80
N PRO A 281 19.43 -30.20 13.59
CA PRO A 281 20.45 -30.52 14.58
C PRO A 281 21.27 -29.29 14.96
N GLY A 282 21.44 -29.03 16.27
CA GLY A 282 22.24 -27.92 16.78
C GLY A 282 21.59 -26.54 16.70
N HIS A 283 20.29 -26.45 16.37
CA HIS A 283 19.54 -25.20 16.46
C HIS A 283 19.48 -24.71 17.91
N ASP A 284 19.87 -23.45 18.14
CA ASP A 284 19.83 -22.84 19.47
C ASP A 284 18.41 -22.36 19.80
N ALA A 285 17.74 -23.08 20.70
CA ALA A 285 16.40 -22.75 21.17
C ALA A 285 16.38 -21.95 22.48
N SER A 286 17.52 -21.50 22.99
CA SER A 286 17.63 -20.78 24.27
C SER A 286 16.79 -19.48 24.31
N GLY A 287 16.60 -18.85 23.15
CA GLY A 287 15.77 -17.64 23.00
C GLY A 287 14.27 -17.86 23.13
N LEU A 288 13.77 -19.11 23.18
CA LEU A 288 12.33 -19.39 23.29
C LEU A 288 11.72 -18.82 24.57
N ALA A 289 12.40 -18.94 25.71
CA ALA A 289 11.91 -18.44 27.00
C ALA A 289 11.72 -16.91 26.95
N ALA A 290 12.73 -16.19 26.45
CA ALA A 290 12.65 -14.74 26.28
C ALA A 290 11.52 -14.32 25.33
N GLY A 291 11.30 -15.07 24.24
CA GLY A 291 10.19 -14.82 23.31
C GLY A 291 8.81 -15.05 23.94
N LEU A 292 8.68 -16.03 24.84
CA LEU A 292 7.44 -16.27 25.59
C LEU A 292 7.14 -15.11 26.53
N ASP A 293 8.16 -14.65 27.28
CA ASP A 293 8.04 -13.50 28.18
C ASP A 293 7.67 -12.23 27.42
N GLU A 294 8.29 -12.02 26.25
CA GLU A 294 7.97 -10.90 25.36
C GLU A 294 6.51 -10.95 24.90
N PHE A 295 6.01 -12.12 24.49
CA PHE A 295 4.61 -12.28 24.09
C PHE A 295 3.65 -11.98 25.25
N ILE A 296 3.91 -12.58 26.42
CA ILE A 296 3.07 -12.39 27.61
C ILE A 296 3.00 -10.92 28.00
N LYS A 297 4.14 -10.23 28.01
CA LYS A 297 4.22 -8.80 28.31
C LYS A 297 3.42 -7.98 27.29
N ALA A 298 3.68 -8.17 26.00
CA ALA A 298 2.99 -7.41 24.95
C ALA A 298 1.47 -7.67 24.95
N TYR A 299 1.04 -8.90 25.24
CA TYR A 299 -0.37 -9.24 25.30
C TYR A 299 -1.04 -8.64 26.55
N GLY A 300 -0.34 -8.64 27.68
CA GLY A 300 -0.80 -7.94 28.89
C GLY A 300 -1.02 -6.45 28.65
N GLU A 301 -0.13 -5.78 27.93
CA GLU A 301 -0.28 -4.37 27.53
C GLU A 301 -1.53 -4.15 26.67
N VAL A 302 -1.80 -5.01 25.68
CA VAL A 302 -3.01 -4.92 24.84
C VAL A 302 -4.28 -5.15 25.66
N ARG A 303 -4.27 -6.11 26.59
CA ARG A 303 -5.43 -6.44 27.44
C ARG A 303 -5.74 -5.35 28.46
N ALA A 304 -4.72 -4.60 28.89
CA ALA A 304 -4.86 -3.48 29.83
C ALA A 304 -5.35 -2.18 29.15
N ALA A 305 -5.42 -2.13 27.81
CA ALA A 305 -5.90 -0.95 27.10
C ALA A 305 -7.37 -0.66 27.47
N PRO A 306 -7.73 0.60 27.78
CA PRO A 306 -9.07 0.97 28.24
C PRO A 306 -10.08 1.05 27.09
N LEU A 307 -10.35 -0.10 26.45
CA LEU A 307 -11.28 -0.22 25.33
C LEU A 307 -12.49 -1.06 25.71
N ALA A 308 -13.66 -0.61 25.25
CA ALA A 308 -14.93 -1.30 25.44
C ALA A 308 -15.60 -1.57 24.09
N GLY A 309 -16.13 -2.78 23.93
CA GLY A 309 -16.82 -3.19 22.72
C GLY A 309 -17.33 -4.62 22.83
N PRO A 310 -18.52 -4.92 22.29
CA PRO A 310 -19.15 -6.25 22.43
C PRO A 310 -18.33 -7.36 21.77
N ALA A 311 -17.51 -7.02 20.77
CA ALA A 311 -16.65 -7.97 20.06
C ALA A 311 -15.28 -8.22 20.73
N LEU A 312 -14.87 -7.40 21.71
CA LEU A 312 -13.52 -7.50 22.30
C LEU A 312 -13.36 -8.72 23.21
N GLN A 313 -14.33 -8.97 24.11
CA GLN A 313 -14.29 -10.11 25.02
C GLN A 313 -14.18 -11.47 24.30
N PRO A 314 -15.03 -11.79 23.30
CA PRO A 314 -14.88 -13.05 22.56
C PRO A 314 -13.56 -13.12 21.78
N ALA A 315 -13.04 -12.00 21.28
CA ALA A 315 -11.74 -11.97 20.61
C ALA A 315 -10.58 -12.27 21.56
N PHE A 316 -10.56 -11.67 22.76
CA PHE A 316 -9.56 -11.99 23.79
C PHE A 316 -9.66 -13.44 24.26
N ALA A 317 -10.86 -13.98 24.45
CA ALA A 317 -11.05 -15.39 24.81
C ALA A 317 -10.46 -16.34 23.75
N ALA A 318 -10.69 -16.05 22.46
CA ALA A 318 -10.10 -16.83 21.37
C ALA A 318 -8.55 -16.78 21.36
N VAL A 319 -7.97 -15.61 21.67
CA VAL A 319 -6.51 -15.48 21.82
C VAL A 319 -5.99 -16.28 23.01
N ASP A 320 -6.66 -16.21 24.17
CA ASP A 320 -6.30 -16.97 25.38
C ASP A 320 -6.31 -18.50 25.10
N GLU A 321 -7.37 -19.01 24.46
CA GLU A 321 -7.48 -20.43 24.09
C GLU A 321 -6.39 -20.87 23.11
N ALA A 322 -6.17 -20.09 22.05
CA ALA A 322 -5.17 -20.41 21.04
C ALA A 322 -3.74 -20.35 21.61
N TRP A 323 -3.47 -19.39 22.50
CA TRP A 323 -2.20 -19.28 23.22
C TRP A 323 -1.91 -20.52 24.06
N LEU A 324 -2.91 -21.05 24.79
CA LEU A 324 -2.76 -22.30 25.55
C LEU A 324 -2.46 -23.52 24.67
N VAL A 325 -3.01 -23.58 23.46
CA VAL A 325 -2.67 -24.63 22.48
C VAL A 325 -1.20 -24.52 22.05
N LEU A 326 -0.75 -23.31 21.71
CA LEU A 326 0.64 -23.07 21.32
C LEU A 326 1.62 -23.39 22.47
N LEU A 327 1.35 -22.91 23.68
CA LEU A 327 2.17 -23.19 24.87
C LEU A 327 2.33 -24.69 25.14
N ARG A 328 1.24 -25.46 25.02
CA ARG A 328 1.29 -26.92 25.16
C ARG A 328 2.10 -27.59 24.05
N GLY A 329 2.09 -27.03 22.84
CA GLY A 329 2.95 -27.50 21.74
C GLY A 329 4.43 -27.26 22.01
N LEU A 330 4.78 -26.10 22.57
CA LEU A 330 6.18 -25.70 22.84
C LEU A 330 6.83 -26.45 24.01
N ARG A 331 6.03 -26.93 24.98
CA ARG A 331 6.54 -27.60 26.19
C ARG A 331 6.79 -29.11 26.04
N VAL A 332 6.28 -29.74 24.98
CA VAL A 332 6.31 -31.21 24.85
C VAL A 332 7.54 -31.63 24.03
N GLU A 333 8.38 -32.48 24.61
CA GLU A 333 9.66 -32.86 24.02
C GLU A 333 9.55 -33.85 22.84
N GLN A 334 8.45 -34.63 22.69
CA GLN A 334 8.30 -35.57 21.55
C GLN A 334 6.86 -35.81 21.04
N GLY A 335 6.75 -36.14 19.75
CA GLY A 335 5.56 -36.72 19.08
C GLY A 335 4.61 -35.70 18.47
N ASP A 336 3.44 -35.54 19.09
CA ASP A 336 2.37 -34.64 18.63
C ASP A 336 2.64 -33.15 18.89
N ALA A 337 3.70 -32.84 19.64
CA ALA A 337 4.11 -31.48 20.02
C ALA A 337 4.20 -30.55 18.82
N VAL A 338 4.80 -31.05 17.73
CA VAL A 338 4.99 -30.35 16.45
C VAL A 338 3.65 -29.96 15.81
N GLN A 339 2.71 -30.89 15.73
CA GLN A 339 1.38 -30.62 15.16
C GLN A 339 0.59 -29.63 16.03
N ARG A 340 0.62 -29.80 17.36
CA ARG A 340 -0.05 -28.87 18.29
C ARG A 340 0.56 -27.48 18.24
N MET A 341 1.88 -27.36 18.16
CA MET A 341 2.58 -26.09 18.01
C MET A 341 2.19 -25.40 16.69
N HIS A 342 2.16 -26.14 15.58
CA HIS A 342 1.69 -25.60 14.30
C HIS A 342 0.24 -25.10 14.40
N GLN A 343 -0.69 -25.96 14.81
CA GLN A 343 -2.11 -25.63 14.93
C GLN A 343 -2.34 -24.46 15.91
N GLY A 344 -1.66 -24.46 17.05
CA GLY A 344 -1.73 -23.38 18.04
C GLY A 344 -1.28 -22.05 17.46
N SER A 345 -0.16 -22.02 16.72
CA SER A 345 0.33 -20.80 16.09
C SER A 345 -0.58 -20.26 14.98
N GLU A 346 -1.25 -21.12 14.21
CA GLU A 346 -2.19 -20.70 13.16
C GLU A 346 -3.52 -20.22 13.75
N ARG A 347 -4.05 -20.92 14.77
CA ARG A 347 -5.23 -20.46 15.52
C ARG A 347 -4.97 -19.13 16.20
N LEU A 348 -3.78 -18.96 16.78
CA LEU A 348 -3.41 -17.72 17.45
C LEU A 348 -3.28 -16.57 16.45
N LEU A 349 -2.71 -16.82 15.27
CA LEU A 349 -2.67 -15.82 14.20
C LEU A 349 -4.09 -15.38 13.79
N GLN A 350 -5.01 -16.32 13.58
CA GLN A 350 -6.41 -16.03 13.24
C GLN A 350 -7.12 -15.26 14.35
N ALA A 351 -6.93 -15.66 15.61
CA ALA A 351 -7.51 -14.98 16.77
C ALA A 351 -6.99 -13.55 16.91
N LEU A 352 -5.69 -13.33 16.66
CA LEU A 352 -5.09 -11.99 16.65
C LEU A 352 -5.60 -11.13 15.47
N GLU A 353 -5.85 -11.72 14.30
CA GLU A 353 -6.49 -11.02 13.18
C GLU A 353 -7.93 -10.60 13.53
N ALA A 354 -8.71 -11.47 14.19
CA ALA A 354 -10.04 -11.12 14.69
C ALA A 354 -9.98 -10.04 15.78
N LEU A 355 -8.98 -10.07 16.67
CA LEU A 355 -8.77 -9.04 17.69
C LEU A 355 -8.46 -7.68 17.06
N ILE A 356 -7.67 -7.62 15.98
CA ILE A 356 -7.44 -6.37 15.23
C ILE A 356 -8.76 -5.78 14.74
N GLN A 357 -9.64 -6.60 14.15
CA GLN A 357 -10.94 -6.15 13.66
C GLN A 357 -11.83 -5.64 14.80
N ALA A 358 -11.86 -6.35 15.93
CA ALA A 358 -12.63 -5.93 17.11
C ALA A 358 -12.11 -4.60 17.71
N LEU A 359 -10.78 -4.41 17.74
CA LEU A 359 -10.16 -3.17 18.19
C LEU A 359 -10.44 -2.00 17.25
N GLN A 360 -10.37 -2.23 15.94
CA GLN A 360 -10.72 -1.22 14.94
C GLN A 360 -12.17 -0.76 15.09
N GLY A 361 -13.12 -1.70 15.27
CA GLY A 361 -14.52 -1.37 15.54
C GLY A 361 -14.73 -0.60 16.85
N SER A 362 -14.03 -0.97 17.93
CA SER A 362 -14.11 -0.26 19.22
C SER A 362 -13.56 1.17 19.13
N LEU A 363 -12.42 1.37 18.44
CA LEU A 363 -11.85 2.70 18.22
C LEU A 363 -12.77 3.60 17.38
N GLN A 364 -13.54 3.02 16.44
CA GLN A 364 -14.53 3.76 15.67
C GLN A 364 -15.72 4.22 16.51
N LEU A 365 -16.13 3.45 17.52
CA LEU A 365 -17.20 3.82 18.45
C LEU A 365 -16.81 4.96 19.41
N ILE A 366 -15.53 5.07 19.76
CA ILE A 366 -15.02 6.12 20.68
C ILE A 366 -14.77 7.46 19.93
N LEU A 367 -14.49 7.40 18.63
CA LEU A 367 -14.24 8.56 17.76
C LEU A 367 -15.48 9.01 16.97
N GLY A 368 -16.63 8.37 17.24
CA GLY A 368 -17.94 8.65 16.63
C GLY A 368 -18.75 9.67 17.41
#